data_AF-A0A7S4SRZ9-F1
#
_entry.id   AF-A0A7S4SRZ9-F1
#
_cell.length_a   1.000
_cell.length_b   1.000
_cell.length_c   1.000
_cell.angle_alpha   90.00
_cell.angle_beta   90.00
_cell.angle_gamma   90.00
#
_symmetry.space_group_name_H-M   'P 1'
#
loop_
_entity.id
_entity.type
_entity.pdbx_description
1 polymer ?
#
loop_
_entity_poly.entity_id
_entity_poly.type
_entity_poly.pdbx_seq_one_letter_code
_entity_poly.pdbx_strand_id
1 'polypeptide(L)'
;DAAGVLCQLPSMKQEQLSIASRWPRGADDRASMASRLRQLKLADPSRFSVESWEYLAGFFDAEGCIRIPTAYPVVHLHIAQKHPSILLSISSWLVRAWPTYTPCFRSIGNGHMYRLSVSKMAVSRFMLERLIDSGLQQKRPAAEIALGVEGSNHLLSRQRLAA
;
A
#
# COMPACT_ATOMS: atom_id res chain seq x y z
N ASP A 1 -4.68 -22.27 -10.69
CA ASP A 1 -4.30 -20.93 -11.19
C ASP A 1 -3.74 -20.08 -10.03
N ALA A 2 -3.28 -18.86 -10.30
CA ALA A 2 -2.71 -17.97 -9.27
C ALA A 2 -3.72 -17.61 -8.15
N ALA A 3 -5.01 -17.52 -8.45
CA ALA A 3 -6.05 -17.22 -7.45
C ALA A 3 -6.22 -18.40 -6.46
N GLY A 4 -6.11 -19.64 -6.94
CA GLY A 4 -6.15 -20.84 -6.10
C GLY A 4 -4.97 -20.98 -5.14
N VAL A 5 -3.79 -20.47 -5.48
CA VAL A 5 -2.64 -20.43 -4.57
C VAL A 5 -2.82 -19.33 -3.52
N LEU A 6 -3.25 -18.14 -3.96
CA LEU A 6 -3.45 -16.99 -3.07
C LEU A 6 -4.63 -17.15 -2.10
N CYS A 7 -5.63 -17.97 -2.43
CA CYS A 7 -6.76 -18.23 -1.51
C CYS A 7 -6.41 -19.14 -0.33
N GLN A 8 -5.21 -19.71 -0.28
CA GLN A 8 -4.71 -20.47 0.88
C GLN A 8 -4.02 -19.57 1.90
N LEU A 9 -3.69 -18.33 1.52
CA LEU A 9 -3.08 -17.37 2.42
C LEU A 9 -4.17 -16.53 3.11
N PRO A 10 -4.09 -16.34 4.45
CA PRO A 10 -4.95 -15.40 5.15
C PRO A 10 -4.78 -14.01 4.54
N SER A 11 -5.79 -13.52 3.81
CA SER A 11 -5.75 -12.21 3.18
C SER A 11 -7.15 -11.61 3.08
N MET A 12 -7.22 -10.28 3.00
CA MET A 12 -8.46 -9.53 2.77
C MET A 12 -9.24 -9.99 1.53
N LYS A 13 -8.55 -10.64 0.58
CA LYS A 13 -9.14 -11.09 -0.67
C LYS A 13 -9.32 -12.60 -0.71
N GLN A 14 -9.09 -13.34 0.38
CA GLN A 14 -9.13 -14.81 0.36
C GLN A 14 -10.45 -15.36 -0.18
N GLU A 15 -11.58 -14.85 0.33
CA GLU A 15 -12.91 -15.26 -0.16
C GLU A 15 -13.16 -14.78 -1.59
N GLN A 16 -12.71 -13.56 -1.93
CA GLN A 16 -12.83 -13.01 -3.29
C GLN A 16 -12.03 -13.84 -4.31
N LEU A 17 -10.83 -14.28 -3.93
CA LEU A 17 -9.94 -15.12 -4.73
C LEU A 17 -10.45 -16.55 -4.82
N SER A 18 -11.04 -17.07 -3.74
CA SER A 18 -11.74 -18.36 -3.77
C SER A 18 -12.88 -18.34 -4.79
N ILE A 19 -13.71 -17.29 -4.79
CA ILE A 19 -14.77 -17.11 -5.79
C ILE A 19 -14.18 -16.99 -7.21
N ALA A 20 -13.12 -16.20 -7.38
CA ALA A 20 -12.48 -16.03 -8.68
C ALA A 20 -11.88 -17.34 -9.22
N SER A 21 -11.28 -18.17 -8.37
CA SER A 21 -10.69 -19.46 -8.75
C SER A 21 -11.72 -20.49 -9.20
N ARG A 22 -12.99 -20.33 -8.78
CA ARG A 22 -14.11 -21.24 -9.10
C ARG A 22 -15.15 -20.55 -9.96
N TRP A 23 -14.74 -19.58 -10.79
CA TRP A 23 -15.68 -18.76 -11.54
C TRP A 23 -16.55 -19.63 -12.48
N PRO A 24 -17.89 -19.58 -12.35
CA PRO A 24 -18.77 -20.49 -13.07
C PRO A 24 -18.92 -20.10 -14.55
N ARG A 25 -19.28 -21.08 -15.39
CA ARG A 25 -19.55 -20.86 -16.83
C ARG A 25 -20.99 -20.40 -17.10
N GLY A 26 -21.96 -20.80 -16.27
CA GLY A 26 -23.38 -20.46 -16.41
C GLY A 26 -23.66 -18.97 -16.13
N ALA A 27 -24.64 -18.39 -16.82
CA ALA A 27 -24.98 -16.97 -16.66
C ALA A 27 -25.56 -16.65 -15.28
N ASP A 28 -26.49 -17.48 -14.79
CA ASP A 28 -27.16 -17.29 -13.50
C ASP A 28 -26.19 -17.43 -12.32
N ASP A 29 -25.33 -18.46 -12.37
CA ASP A 29 -24.28 -18.68 -11.37
C ASP A 29 -23.28 -17.51 -11.34
N ARG A 30 -22.92 -16.95 -12.51
CA ARG A 30 -22.06 -15.77 -12.59
C ARG A 30 -22.72 -14.54 -11.96
N ALA A 31 -24.02 -14.34 -12.16
CA ALA A 31 -24.75 -13.23 -11.56
C ALA A 31 -24.75 -13.34 -10.01
N SER A 32 -24.98 -14.55 -9.50
CA SER A 32 -24.90 -14.85 -8.06
C SER A 32 -23.50 -14.59 -7.49
N MET A 33 -22.45 -15.12 -8.13
CA MET A 33 -21.06 -14.91 -7.70
C MET A 33 -20.62 -13.45 -7.78
N ALA A 34 -21.07 -12.71 -8.79
CA ALA A 34 -20.83 -11.29 -8.92
C ALA A 34 -21.51 -10.49 -7.79
N SER A 35 -22.74 -10.84 -7.42
CA SER A 35 -23.44 -10.24 -6.27
C SER A 35 -22.68 -10.49 -4.96
N ARG A 36 -22.24 -11.73 -4.74
CA ARG A 36 -21.42 -12.08 -3.56
C ARG A 36 -20.10 -11.32 -3.53
N LEU A 37 -19.39 -11.20 -4.66
CA LEU A 37 -18.18 -10.38 -4.75
C LEU A 37 -18.44 -8.91 -4.42
N ARG A 38 -19.59 -8.35 -4.83
CA ARG A 38 -19.96 -6.98 -4.47
C ARG A 38 -20.17 -6.85 -2.97
N GLN A 39 -20.87 -7.78 -2.33
CA GLN A 39 -21.06 -7.78 -0.88
C GLN A 39 -19.72 -7.89 -0.13
N LEU A 40 -18.80 -8.75 -0.58
CA LEU A 40 -17.46 -8.86 0.01
C LEU A 40 -16.61 -7.61 -0.18
N LYS A 41 -16.86 -6.81 -1.22
CA LYS A 41 -16.23 -5.49 -1.39
C LYS A 41 -16.88 -4.40 -0.53
N LEU A 42 -18.11 -4.62 -0.07
CA LEU A 42 -18.83 -3.73 0.84
C LEU A 42 -18.57 -4.07 2.32
N ALA A 43 -18.04 -5.26 2.61
CA ALA A 43 -17.65 -5.65 3.95
C ALA A 43 -16.65 -4.65 4.54
N ASP A 44 -16.88 -4.26 5.80
CA ASP A 44 -16.08 -3.23 6.46
C ASP A 44 -14.61 -3.67 6.59
N PRO A 45 -13.66 -2.96 5.96
CA PRO A 45 -12.24 -3.27 6.08
C PRO A 45 -11.69 -3.06 7.50
N SER A 46 -12.45 -2.46 8.43
CA SER A 46 -12.03 -2.26 9.83
C SER A 46 -11.69 -3.56 10.58
N ARG A 47 -12.17 -4.71 10.10
CA ARG A 47 -11.87 -6.02 10.68
C ARG A 47 -10.43 -6.50 10.47
N PHE A 48 -9.66 -5.79 9.65
CA PHE A 48 -8.29 -6.16 9.34
C PHE A 48 -7.28 -5.29 10.09
N SER A 49 -6.53 -5.94 10.98
CA SER A 49 -5.36 -5.36 11.62
C SER A 49 -4.14 -5.52 10.71
N VAL A 50 -3.39 -4.43 10.56
CA VAL A 50 -2.02 -4.50 10.03
C VAL A 50 -1.10 -4.85 11.20
N GLU A 51 -0.32 -5.91 11.04
CA GLU A 51 0.44 -6.47 12.16
C GLU A 51 1.94 -6.66 11.87
N SER A 52 2.38 -6.52 10.61
CA SER A 52 3.77 -6.78 10.25
C SER A 52 4.29 -5.87 9.13
N TRP A 53 5.62 -5.79 9.02
CA TRP A 53 6.28 -5.04 7.96
C TRP A 53 6.14 -5.72 6.60
N GLU A 54 6.06 -7.05 6.54
CA GLU A 54 5.84 -7.82 5.31
C GLU A 54 4.48 -7.51 4.70
N TYR A 55 3.44 -7.42 5.55
CA TYR A 55 2.13 -6.95 5.10
C TYR A 55 2.22 -5.53 4.56
N LEU A 56 2.87 -4.61 5.29
CA LEU A 56 2.99 -3.22 4.85
C LEU A 56 3.79 -3.11 3.54
N ALA A 57 4.84 -3.91 3.35
CA ALA A 57 5.63 -3.96 2.12
C ALA A 57 4.77 -4.40 0.93
N GLY A 58 4.02 -5.49 1.07
CA GLY A 58 3.07 -5.94 0.03
C GLY A 58 1.97 -4.91 -0.25
N PHE A 59 1.43 -4.27 0.80
CA PHE A 59 0.42 -3.22 0.65
C PHE A 59 1.00 -1.97 -0.05
N PHE A 60 2.24 -1.60 0.27
CA PHE A 60 2.93 -0.47 -0.36
C PHE A 60 3.26 -0.75 -1.83
N ASP A 61 3.59 -1.98 -2.19
CA ASP A 61 3.74 -2.40 -3.58
C ASP A 61 2.44 -2.24 -4.38
N ALA A 62 1.28 -2.42 -3.75
CA ALA A 62 -0.01 -2.19 -4.39
C ALA A 62 -0.43 -0.70 -4.42
N GLU A 63 -0.40 -0.03 -3.27
CA GLU A 63 -1.08 1.27 -3.06
C GLU A 63 -0.14 2.42 -2.68
N GLY A 64 1.14 2.11 -2.42
CA GLY A 64 2.16 3.07 -2.04
C GLY A 64 2.69 3.87 -3.22
N CYS A 65 3.28 5.03 -2.92
CA CYS A 65 3.92 5.90 -3.90
C CYS A 65 5.16 6.54 -3.28
N ILE A 66 6.24 6.54 -4.06
CA ILE A 66 7.53 7.17 -3.75
C ILE A 66 7.67 8.40 -4.66
N ARG A 67 7.90 9.57 -4.07
CA ARG A 67 8.01 10.82 -4.83
C ARG A 67 9.17 11.66 -4.34
N ILE A 68 9.91 12.24 -5.28
CA ILE A 68 10.89 13.30 -5.02
C ILE A 68 10.30 14.63 -5.56
N PRO A 69 9.93 15.58 -4.70
CA PRO A 69 9.48 16.91 -5.14
C PRO A 69 10.57 17.62 -5.96
N THR A 70 10.15 18.49 -6.88
CA THR A 70 11.10 19.25 -7.72
C THR A 70 11.82 20.35 -6.94
N ALA A 71 11.15 20.91 -5.94
CA ALA A 71 11.65 22.08 -5.22
C ALA A 71 12.72 21.73 -4.16
N TYR A 72 12.73 20.49 -3.66
CA TYR A 72 13.57 20.11 -2.51
C TYR A 72 14.06 18.67 -2.64
N PRO A 73 15.29 18.37 -2.20
CA PRO A 73 15.87 17.03 -2.23
C PRO A 73 15.33 16.20 -1.05
N VAL A 74 14.03 15.94 -1.03
CA VAL A 74 13.36 15.16 0.02
C VAL A 74 12.59 13.99 -0.60
N VAL A 75 12.49 12.89 0.15
CA VAL A 75 11.68 11.74 -0.25
C VAL A 75 10.33 11.80 0.44
N HIS A 76 9.26 11.80 -0.35
CA HIS A 76 7.89 11.71 0.12
C HIS A 76 7.35 10.31 -0.16
N LEU A 77 6.93 9.63 0.90
CA LEU A 77 6.18 8.38 0.81
C LEU A 77 4.72 8.68 1.07
N HIS A 78 3.83 8.04 0.34
CA HIS A 78 2.42 8.05 0.72
C HIS A 78 1.69 6.80 0.27
N ILE A 79 0.63 6.48 0.99
CA ILE A 79 -0.33 5.43 0.65
C ILE A 79 -1.68 6.12 0.53
N ALA A 80 -2.35 5.95 -0.61
CA ALA A 80 -3.69 6.48 -0.82
C ALA A 80 -4.71 5.33 -0.76
N GLN A 81 -5.87 5.58 -0.15
CA GLN A 81 -6.91 4.54 -0.02
C GLN A 81 -8.29 5.18 0.12
N LYS A 82 -9.31 4.56 -0.47
CA LYS A 82 -10.71 5.01 -0.35
C LYS A 82 -11.27 4.74 1.03
N HIS A 83 -10.81 3.65 1.66
CA HIS A 83 -11.26 3.23 2.98
C HIS A 83 -10.32 3.75 4.07
N PRO A 84 -10.72 4.76 4.88
CA PRO A 84 -9.85 5.38 5.87
C PRO A 84 -9.46 4.40 6.99
N SER A 85 -10.30 3.43 7.32
CA SER A 85 -10.05 2.43 8.36
C SER A 85 -8.76 1.63 8.12
N ILE A 86 -8.42 1.34 6.87
CA ILE A 86 -7.17 0.65 6.51
C ILE A 86 -5.96 1.52 6.85
N LEU A 87 -5.99 2.79 6.47
CA LEU A 87 -4.89 3.72 6.75
C LEU A 87 -4.76 4.01 8.25
N LEU A 88 -5.88 4.05 8.98
CA LEU A 88 -5.86 4.17 10.44
C LEU A 88 -5.25 2.92 11.08
N SER A 89 -5.58 1.72 10.60
CA SER A 89 -4.98 0.46 11.06
C SER A 89 -3.45 0.44 10.84
N ILE A 90 -2.99 0.81 9.62
CA ILE A 90 -1.56 0.98 9.31
C ILE A 90 -0.91 2.02 10.23
N SER A 91 -1.55 3.17 10.39
CA SER A 91 -1.04 4.27 11.22
C SER A 91 -0.89 3.85 12.69
N SER A 92 -1.91 3.22 13.26
CA SER A 92 -1.89 2.73 14.64
C SER A 92 -0.82 1.67 14.85
N TRP A 93 -0.63 0.75 13.89
CA TRP A 93 0.44 -0.22 13.95
C TRP A 93 1.83 0.43 13.85
N LEU A 94 2.03 1.37 12.92
CA LEU A 94 3.31 2.09 12.78
C LEU A 94 3.69 2.85 14.06
N VAL A 95 2.73 3.48 14.74
CA VAL A 95 2.99 4.16 16.02
C VAL A 95 3.42 3.17 17.10
N ARG A 96 2.84 1.96 17.16
CA ARG A 96 3.26 0.92 18.11
C ARG A 96 4.63 0.34 17.79
N ALA A 97 4.87 0.02 16.52
CA ALA A 97 6.13 -0.52 16.04
C ALA A 97 7.27 0.51 16.06
N TRP A 98 6.93 1.79 15.99
CA TRP A 98 7.88 2.89 15.93
C TRP A 98 7.34 4.17 16.59
N PRO A 99 7.49 4.33 17.91
CA PRO A 99 6.84 5.42 18.68
C PRO A 99 7.22 6.84 18.26
N THR A 100 8.38 7.05 17.64
CA THR A 100 8.80 8.38 17.13
C THR A 100 8.19 8.73 15.78
N TYR A 101 7.47 7.79 15.15
CA TYR A 101 6.73 8.05 13.92
C TYR A 101 5.51 8.93 14.20
N THR A 102 5.40 10.03 13.45
CA THR A 102 4.20 10.88 13.49
C THR A 102 3.44 10.72 12.18
N PRO A 103 2.27 10.05 12.18
CA PRO A 103 1.49 9.85 10.97
C PRO A 103 0.93 11.18 10.46
N CYS A 104 1.03 11.41 9.14
CA CYS A 104 0.31 12.49 8.47
C CYS A 104 -0.87 11.89 7.70
N PHE A 105 -2.04 11.88 8.32
CA PHE A 105 -3.29 11.43 7.72
C PHE A 105 -4.10 12.63 7.21
N ARG A 106 -4.60 12.56 5.98
CA ARG A 106 -5.45 13.61 5.42
C ARG A 106 -6.43 13.07 4.39
N SER A 107 -7.58 13.73 4.27
CA SER A 107 -8.49 13.53 3.14
C SER A 107 -8.00 14.29 1.90
N ILE A 108 -8.22 13.71 0.72
CA ILE A 108 -7.84 14.27 -0.60
C ILE A 108 -8.97 14.05 -1.61
N GLY A 109 -8.97 14.82 -2.72
CA GLY A 109 -9.91 14.63 -3.82
C GLY A 109 -11.37 14.75 -3.39
N ASN A 110 -11.74 15.89 -2.79
CA ASN A 110 -13.10 16.21 -2.33
C ASN A 110 -13.70 15.23 -1.29
N GLY A 111 -12.87 14.51 -0.52
CA GLY A 111 -13.38 13.63 0.53
C GLY A 111 -13.48 12.16 0.15
N HIS A 112 -13.25 11.80 -1.11
CA HIS A 112 -13.45 10.44 -1.61
C HIS A 112 -12.22 9.53 -1.46
N MET A 113 -11.09 10.08 -1.04
CA MET A 113 -9.86 9.32 -0.85
C MET A 113 -9.07 9.89 0.33
N TYR A 114 -8.36 9.01 1.01
CA TYR A 114 -7.55 9.34 2.17
C TYR A 114 -6.10 9.04 1.86
N ARG A 115 -5.18 9.71 2.56
CA ARG A 115 -3.76 9.55 2.36
C ARG A 115 -3.03 9.53 3.69
N LEU A 116 -2.17 8.52 3.88
CA LEU A 116 -1.14 8.49 4.91
C LEU A 116 0.19 8.89 4.25
N SER A 117 0.88 9.89 4.79
CA SER A 117 2.12 10.43 4.20
C SER A 117 3.28 10.48 5.18
N VAL A 118 4.50 10.33 4.64
CA VAL A 118 5.78 10.51 5.33
C VAL A 118 6.64 11.44 4.49
N SER A 119 7.05 12.58 5.06
CA SER A 119 7.80 13.63 4.34
C SER A 119 9.14 13.99 4.98
N LYS A 120 9.37 13.63 6.25
CA LYS A 120 10.66 13.87 6.91
C LYS A 120 11.69 12.91 6.32
N MET A 121 12.77 13.44 5.76
CA MET A 121 13.77 12.64 5.03
C MET A 121 14.28 11.43 5.81
N ALA A 122 14.73 11.63 7.06
CA ALA A 122 15.23 10.54 7.91
C ALA A 122 14.18 9.45 8.12
N VAL A 123 12.91 9.86 8.28
CA VAL A 123 11.79 8.94 8.49
C VAL A 123 11.46 8.17 7.22
N SER A 124 11.44 8.86 6.07
CA SER A 124 11.21 8.25 4.75
C SER A 124 12.29 7.23 4.41
N ARG A 125 13.58 7.54 4.64
CA ARG A 125 14.68 6.60 4.39
C ARG A 125 14.57 5.33 5.24
N PHE A 126 14.41 5.51 6.55
CA PHE A 126 14.21 4.38 7.46
C PHE A 126 13.02 3.50 7.05
N MET A 127 11.90 4.12 6.68
CA MET A 127 10.73 3.37 6.22
C MET A 127 11.02 2.59 4.92
N LEU A 128 11.72 3.19 3.95
CA LEU A 128 12.10 2.49 2.71
C LEU A 128 13.05 1.31 2.98
N GLU A 129 14.07 1.48 3.83
CA GLU A 129 14.96 0.40 4.24
C GLU A 129 14.15 -0.76 4.85
N ARG A 130 13.26 -0.46 5.80
CA ARG A 130 12.40 -1.47 6.43
C ARG A 130 11.49 -2.17 5.43
N LEU A 131 10.91 -1.44 4.48
CA LEU A 131 10.06 -2.04 3.45
C LEU A 131 10.89 -2.98 2.54
N ILE A 132 12.09 -2.55 2.13
CA ILE A 132 13.02 -3.37 1.33
C ILE A 132 13.39 -4.66 2.07
N ASP A 133 13.80 -4.54 3.33
CA ASP A 133 14.18 -5.68 4.17
C ASP A 133 13.01 -6.64 4.40
N SER A 134 11.78 -6.11 4.39
CA SER A 134 10.55 -6.89 4.62
C SER A 134 9.87 -7.36 3.34
N GLY A 135 10.58 -7.32 2.21
CA GLY A 135 10.11 -7.92 0.97
C GLY A 135 9.35 -6.98 0.02
N LEU A 136 9.65 -5.68 0.01
CA LEU A 136 9.22 -4.79 -1.08
C LEU A 136 9.82 -5.30 -2.41
N GLN A 137 8.99 -5.49 -3.43
CA GLN A 137 9.37 -6.08 -4.71
C GLN A 137 9.13 -5.11 -5.86
N GLN A 138 7.86 -4.79 -6.14
CA GLN A 138 7.47 -4.00 -7.32
C GLN A 138 8.07 -2.61 -7.30
N LYS A 139 8.14 -2.00 -6.11
CA LYS A 139 8.69 -0.65 -5.91
C LYS A 139 10.12 -0.64 -5.38
N ARG A 140 10.80 -1.79 -5.32
CA ARG A 140 12.20 -1.87 -4.84
C ARG A 140 13.16 -1.00 -5.66
N PRO A 141 13.21 -1.04 -7.01
CA PRO A 141 14.13 -0.21 -7.76
C PRO A 141 13.92 1.30 -7.50
N ALA A 142 12.65 1.72 -7.40
CA ALA A 142 12.29 3.09 -7.05
C ALA A 142 12.71 3.45 -5.61
N ALA A 143 12.55 2.53 -4.66
CA ALA A 143 12.99 2.72 -3.28
C ALA A 143 14.51 2.90 -3.19
N GLU A 144 15.28 2.07 -3.90
CA GLU A 144 16.75 2.17 -3.93
C GLU A 144 17.23 3.50 -4.54
N ILE A 145 16.60 3.97 -5.62
CA ILE A 145 16.87 5.31 -6.19
C ILE A 145 16.57 6.39 -5.14
N ALA A 146 15.44 6.28 -4.44
CA ALA A 146 15.04 7.26 -3.44
C ALA A 146 15.96 7.28 -2.21
N LEU A 147 16.51 6.13 -1.80
CA LEU A 147 17.50 6.06 -0.71
C LEU A 147 18.79 6.82 -1.06
N GLY A 148 19.21 6.78 -2.33
CA GLY A 148 20.37 7.50 -2.83
C GLY A 148 20.17 9.01 -3.10
N VAL A 149 19.01 9.59 -2.75
CA VAL A 149 18.73 11.01 -2.98
C VAL A 149 19.58 11.90 -2.08
N GLU A 150 20.31 12.81 -2.68
CA GLU A 150 21.11 13.85 -2.05
C GLU A 150 20.82 15.21 -2.71
N GLY A 151 21.28 16.29 -2.08
CA GLY A 151 21.09 17.64 -2.61
C GLY A 151 21.59 17.79 -4.05
N SER A 152 22.76 17.23 -4.34
CA SER A 152 23.46 17.28 -5.63
C SER A 152 22.79 16.48 -6.75
N ASN A 153 22.00 15.45 -6.43
CA ASN A 153 21.51 14.48 -7.42
C ASN A 153 19.98 14.39 -7.51
N HIS A 154 19.21 15.13 -6.69
CA HIS A 154 17.77 14.91 -6.55
C HIS A 154 16.97 15.08 -7.87
N LEU A 155 17.38 15.98 -8.77
CA LEU A 155 16.73 16.14 -10.07
C LEU A 155 16.92 14.91 -10.97
N LEU A 156 18.14 14.35 -10.98
CA LEU A 156 18.45 13.11 -11.71
C LEU A 156 17.71 11.92 -11.10
N SER A 157 17.72 11.79 -9.76
CA SER A 157 17.00 10.73 -9.05
C SER A 157 15.49 10.80 -9.32
N ARG A 158 14.92 12.01 -9.42
CA ARG A 158 13.53 12.21 -9.83
C ARG A 158 13.27 11.75 -11.26
N GLN A 159 14.15 12.08 -12.21
CA GLN A 159 14.00 11.63 -13.60
C GLN A 159 14.03 10.10 -13.69
N ARG A 160 14.93 9.46 -12.95
CA ARG A 160 15.02 7.99 -12.86
C ARG A 160 13.79 7.35 -12.24
N LEU A 161 13.11 8.02 -11.30
CA LEU A 161 11.83 7.55 -10.75
C LEU A 161 10.65 7.65 -11.71
N ALA A 162 10.75 8.51 -12.73
CA ALA A 162 9.68 8.75 -13.69
C ALA A 162 9.81 7.92 -14.99
N ALA A 163 10.96 7.28 -15.18
CA ALA A 163 11.26 6.38 -16.30
C ALA A 163 10.78 4.96 -16.01
#